data_AF-A0A0F7CIH6-F1
#
_entry.id   AF-A0A0F7CIH6-F1
#
_cell.length_a   1.000
_cell.length_b   1.000
_cell.length_c   1.000
_cell.angle_alpha   90.00
_cell.angle_beta   90.00
_cell.angle_gamma   90.00
#
_symmetry.space_group_name_H-M   'P 1'
#
loop_
_entity.id
_entity.type
_entity.pdbx_description
1 polymer ?
#
loop_
_entity_poly.entity_id
_entity_poly.type
_entity_poly.pdbx_seq_one_letter_code
_entity_poly.pdbx_strand_id
1 'polypeptide(L)' 'MCKGPDEKITNFQISYNELGQKVSRYNYGEYKVTATALNQPSEEAIKAANRVYNELFYKFNPQPRHYNNDLDGGRS' A
#
# COMPACT_ATOMS: atom_id res chain seq x y z
N MET A 1 40.68 -4.15 -1.17
CA MET A 1 40.40 -5.02 -0.01
C MET A 1 38.90 -5.02 0.22
N CYS A 2 38.20 -6.07 -0.20
CA CYS A 2 36.78 -6.24 0.14
C CYS A 2 36.73 -6.94 1.51
N LYS A 3 36.24 -6.26 2.55
CA LYS A 3 36.15 -6.82 3.90
C LYS A 3 35.07 -7.92 3.95
N GLY A 4 35.38 -9.02 4.63
CA GLY A 4 34.53 -10.21 4.77
C GLY A 4 33.26 -9.97 5.60
N PRO A 5 32.33 -10.95 5.65
CA PRO A 5 30.94 -10.80 6.11
C PRO A 5 30.76 -10.63 7.63
N ASP A 6 31.81 -10.35 8.39
CA ASP A 6 31.80 -10.33 9.87
C ASP A 6 31.65 -8.92 10.47
N GLU A 7 31.34 -7.91 9.65
CA GLU A 7 31.04 -6.57 10.17
C GLU A 7 29.71 -6.60 10.93
N LYS A 8 29.82 -6.70 12.27
CA LYS A 8 28.68 -6.76 13.18
C LYS A 8 27.83 -5.50 13.06
N ILE A 9 26.55 -5.70 12.78
CA ILE A 9 25.54 -4.65 12.93
C ILE A 9 25.39 -4.36 14.42
N THR A 10 25.58 -3.10 14.81
CA THR A 10 25.38 -2.65 16.19
C THR A 10 24.48 -1.43 16.22
N ASN A 11 23.90 -1.13 17.39
CA ASN A 11 23.02 0.03 17.59
C ASN A 11 21.85 0.11 16.60
N PHE A 12 21.24 -1.04 16.30
CA PHE A 12 20.09 -1.10 15.42
C PHE A 12 18.87 -0.44 16.06
N GLN A 13 18.28 0.53 15.37
CA GLN A 13 17.08 1.26 15.79
C GLN A 13 16.11 1.36 14.63
N ILE A 14 14.82 1.10 14.91
CA ILE A 14 13.72 1.33 13.98
C ILE A 14 12.93 2.54 14.46
N SER A 15 12.60 3.43 13.53
CA SER A 15 11.70 4.57 13.74
C SER A 15 10.81 4.76 12.51
N TYR A 16 9.84 5.67 12.60
CA TYR A 16 8.99 6.07 11.48
C TYR A 16 9.14 7.58 11.27
N ASN A 17 9.23 8.03 10.02
CA ASN A 17 9.23 9.45 9.70
C ASN A 17 7.80 10.02 9.62
N GLU A 18 7.69 11.32 9.38
CA GLU A 18 6.40 12.03 9.27
C GLU A 18 5.50 11.51 8.14
N LEU A 19 6.08 10.86 7.12
CA LEU A 19 5.37 10.22 6.03
C LEU A 19 4.96 8.77 6.35
N GLY A 20 5.16 8.30 7.60
CA GLY A 20 4.88 6.93 8.02
C GLY A 20 5.84 5.88 7.45
N GLN A 21 6.97 6.29 6.88
CA GLN A 21 7.95 5.38 6.30
C GLN A 21 8.87 4.81 7.38
N LYS A 22 9.17 3.51 7.29
CA LYS A 22 10.10 2.84 8.22
C LYS A 22 11.53 3.31 7.97
N VAL A 23 12.19 3.81 9.01
CA VAL A 23 13.59 4.23 9.01
C VAL A 23 14.38 3.31 9.93
N SER A 24 15.37 2.61 9.38
CA SER A 24 16.30 1.75 10.11
C SER A 24 17.65 2.46 10.21
N ARG A 25 18.18 2.63 11.43
CA ARG A 25 19.49 3.18 11.70
C ARG A 25 20.37 2.13 12.35
N TYR A 26 21.60 1.99 11.91
CA TYR A 26 22.55 1.05 12.49
C TYR A 26 23.98 1.41 12.17
N ASN A 27 24.91 0.87 12.95
CA ASN A 27 26.33 0.95 12.66
C ASN A 27 26.76 -0.32 11.92
N TYR A 28 27.55 -0.17 10.87
CA TYR A 28 28.19 -1.24 10.11
C TYR A 28 29.69 -0.95 10.05
N GLY A 29 30.47 -1.65 10.86
CA GLY A 29 31.88 -1.29 11.09
C GLY A 29 32.00 0.14 11.63
N GLU A 30 32.75 1.00 10.93
CA GLU A 30 32.93 2.42 11.27
C GLU A 30 31.84 3.34 10.67
N TYR A 31 30.94 2.79 9.86
CA TYR A 31 29.92 3.55 9.15
C TYR A 31 28.61 3.64 9.95
N LYS A 32 28.01 4.84 9.97
CA LYS A 32 26.63 5.05 10.43
C LYS A 32 25.71 4.97 9.23
N VAL A 33 24.83 3.97 9.19
CA VAL A 33 23.89 3.73 8.09
C VAL A 33 22.49 4.18 8.51
N THR A 34 21.81 4.88 7.61
CA THR A 34 20.37 5.18 7.71
C THR A 34 19.70 4.69 6.43
N ALA A 35 18.74 3.79 6.57
CA ALA A 35 17.95 3.25 5.47
C ALA A 35 16.48 3.60 5.67
N THR A 36 15.83 4.15 4.64
CA THR A 36 14.40 4.47 4.65
C THR A 36 13.68 3.58 3.66
N ALA A 37 12.67 2.85 4.13
CA ALA A 37 11.79 2.08 3.27
C ALA A 37 10.77 3.03 2.61
N LEU A 38 10.94 3.27 1.32
CA LEU A 38 10.00 4.07 0.54
C LEU A 38 8.70 3.27 0.32
N ASN A 39 7.67 3.55 1.12
CA ASN A 39 6.30 3.11 0.85
C ASN A 39 5.66 3.98 -0.24
N GLN A 40 6.29 4.03 -1.41
CA GLN A 40 5.69 4.63 -2.61
C GLN A 40 5.31 3.49 -3.55
N PRO A 41 4.09 2.93 -3.42
CA PRO A 41 3.60 1.96 -4.40
C PRO A 41 3.63 2.61 -5.79
N SER A 42 4.04 1.85 -6.80
CA SER A 42 4.07 2.37 -8.17
C SER A 42 2.67 2.76 -8.64
N GLU A 43 2.56 3.64 -9.63
CA GLU A 43 1.26 4.01 -10.20
C GLU A 43 0.49 2.78 -10.68
N GLU A 44 1.18 1.77 -11.22
CA GLU A 44 0.59 0.50 -11.63
C GLU A 44 0.04 -0.29 -10.44
N ALA A 45 0.76 -0.32 -9.32
CA ALA A 45 0.31 -0.98 -8.10
C ALA A 45 -0.94 -0.29 -7.52
N ILE A 46 -0.98 1.04 -7.53
CA ILE A 46 -2.14 1.82 -7.11
C ILE A 46 -3.33 1.56 -8.06
N LYS A 47 -3.10 1.56 -9.38
CA LYS A 47 -4.14 1.31 -10.40
C LYS A 47 -4.72 -0.10 -10.29
N ALA A 48 -3.86 -1.11 -10.06
CA ALA A 48 -4.29 -2.48 -9.84
C ALA A 48 -5.12 -2.61 -8.55
N ALA A 49 -4.68 -1.99 -7.45
CA ALA A 49 -5.44 -1.97 -6.20
C ALA A 49 -6.81 -1.29 -6.36
N ASN A 50 -6.87 -0.16 -7.06
CA ASN A 50 -8.14 0.56 -7.33
C ASN A 50 -9.07 -0.25 -8.22
N ARG A 51 -8.54 -1.00 -9.21
CA ARG A 51 -9.35 -1.90 -10.03
C ARG A 51 -9.98 -3.01 -9.17
N VAL A 52 -9.18 -3.67 -8.34
CA VAL A 52 -9.65 -4.75 -7.45
C VAL A 52 -10.66 -4.21 -6.44
N TYR A 53 -10.41 -3.03 -5.86
CA TYR A 53 -11.33 -2.36 -4.94
C TYR A 53 -12.69 -2.12 -5.61
N ASN A 54 -12.72 -1.57 -6.82
CA ASN A 54 -13.96 -1.33 -7.55
C ASN A 54 -14.68 -2.63 -7.90
N GLU A 55 -13.98 -3.65 -8.41
CA GLU A 55 -14.58 -4.96 -8.73
C GLU A 55 -15.21 -5.62 -7.49
N LEU A 56 -14.57 -5.52 -6.33
CA LEU A 56 -15.13 -6.01 -5.06
C LEU A 56 -16.28 -5.12 -4.55
N PHE A 57 -16.14 -3.80 -4.61
CA PHE A 57 -17.16 -2.86 -4.14
C PHE A 57 -18.48 -3.02 -4.92
N TYR A 58 -18.43 -3.17 -6.24
CA TYR A 58 -19.64 -3.41 -7.06
C TYR A 58 -20.24 -4.81 -6.86
N LYS A 59 -19.44 -5.81 -6.47
CA LYS A 59 -19.93 -7.16 -6.18
C LYS A 59 -20.67 -7.23 -4.83
N PHE A 60 -20.23 -6.45 -3.85
CA PHE A 60 -20.78 -6.49 -2.49
C PHE A 60 -21.76 -5.35 -2.17
N ASN A 61 -21.84 -4.32 -3.01
CA ASN A 61 -22.85 -3.26 -2.90
C ASN A 61 -23.54 -3.03 -4.26
N PRO A 62 -24.33 -4.00 -4.76
CA PRO A 62 -25.14 -3.77 -5.95
C PRO A 62 -26.10 -2.63 -5.65
N GLN A 63 -26.06 -1.57 -6.45
CA GLN A 63 -27.10 -0.54 -6.35
C GLN A 63 -28.46 -1.23 -6.54
N PRO A 64 -29.47 -0.94 -5.69
CA PRO A 64 -30.79 -1.48 -5.90
C PRO A 64 -31.21 -1.12 -7.32
N ARG A 65 -31.60 -2.13 -8.11
CA ARG A 65 -32.14 -1.91 -9.45
C ARG A 65 -33.24 -0.87 -9.31
N HIS A 66 -33.04 0.30 -9.91
CA HIS A 66 -34.15 1.20 -10.16
C HIS A 66 -35.10 0.42 -11.09
N TYR A 67 -36.16 -0.13 -10.52
CA TYR A 67 -37.32 -0.53 -11.30
C TYR A 67 -37.86 0.76 -11.91
N ASN A 68 -37.62 0.95 -13.20
CA ASN A 68 -38.45 1.87 -13.97
C ASN A 68 -39.87 1.32 -13.85
N ASN A 69 -40.72 2.01 -13.10
CA ASN A 69 -42.15 1.81 -13.15
C ASN A 69 -42.64 2.34 -14.50
N ASP A 70 -42.30 1.63 -15.58
CA ASP A 70 -43.12 1.61 -16.78
C ASP A 70 -44.34 0.73 -16.45
N LEU A 71 -45.18 1.22 -15.53
CA LEU A 71 -46.51 0.70 -15.35
C LEU A 71 -47.35 1.22 -16.52
N ASP A 72 -47.31 0.40 -17.57
CA ASP A 72 -48.42 0.12 -18.46
C ASP A 72 -49.73 0.17 -17.66
N GLY A 73 -50.39 1.34 -17.69
CA GLY A 73 -51.71 1.56 -17.15
C GLY A 73 -52.74 0.85 -18.01
N GLY A 74 -52.81 -0.48 -17.84
CA GLY A 74 -53.82 -1.31 -18.47
C GLY A 74 -55.22 -1.07 -17.87
N ARG A 75 -56.13 -0.62 -18.76
CA ARG A 75 -57.57 -0.92 -18.85
C ARG A 75 -58.48 -0.78 -17.60
N SER A 76 -59.45 0.14 -17.71
CA SER A 76 -60.89 -0.15 -17.55
C SER A 76 -61.69 0.77 -18.47
#